data_AF-A0A2P7ALU0-F1
#
_entry.id   AF-A0A2P7ALU0-F1
#
_cell.length_a   1.000
_cell.length_b   1.000
_cell.length_c   1.000
_cell.angle_alpha   90.00
_cell.angle_beta   90.00
_cell.angle_gamma   90.00
#
_symmetry.space_group_name_H-M   'P 1'
#
loop_
_entity.id
_entity.type
_entity.pdbx_description
1 polymer ?
#
loop_
_entity_poly.entity_id
_entity_poly.type
_entity_poly.pdbx_seq_one_letter_code
_entity_poly.pdbx_strand_id
1 'polypeptide(L)'
;MDSGITIQPYSHPVTVRFHDVVIASTERALELLEPGHNPVLYIPFEDIYFVHLEKTDTSTKCPWKGTASYWRVRGQGESAKDAMWAYEDPLPDMGAIRAHGAFDPQKVTFE
;
A
#
# COMPACT_ATOMS: atom_id res chain seq x y z
N MET A 1 -25.37 1.58 1.10
CA MET A 1 -24.65 2.84 1.36
C MET A 1 -23.43 2.80 0.49
N ASP A 2 -23.30 3.75 -0.42
CA ASP A 2 -22.12 3.89 -1.27
C ASP A 2 -20.96 4.36 -0.39
N SER A 3 -19.82 3.68 -0.47
CA SER A 3 -18.62 4.06 0.29
C SER A 3 -18.03 5.40 -0.19
N GLY A 4 -18.40 5.85 -1.40
CA GLY A 4 -17.81 7.01 -2.04
C GLY A 4 -16.33 6.81 -2.41
N ILE A 5 -15.82 5.58 -2.31
CA ILE A 5 -14.44 5.24 -2.65
C ILE A 5 -14.31 5.17 -4.17
N THR A 6 -13.35 5.90 -4.71
CA THR A 6 -12.97 5.81 -6.13
C THR A 6 -11.53 5.34 -6.27
N ILE A 7 -11.26 4.63 -7.36
CA ILE A 7 -9.93 4.12 -7.70
C ILE A 7 -9.65 4.53 -9.14
N GLN A 8 -8.50 5.15 -9.38
CA GLN A 8 -8.08 5.61 -10.71
C GLN A 8 -6.60 5.35 -10.95
N PRO A 9 -6.14 5.22 -12.21
CA PRO A 9 -4.72 5.17 -12.52
C PRO A 9 -4.01 6.44 -12.07
N TYR A 10 -2.84 6.29 -11.46
CA TYR A 10 -1.94 7.39 -11.14
C TYR A 10 -0.93 7.56 -12.27
N SER A 11 -0.89 8.74 -12.91
CA SER A 11 -0.18 8.95 -14.17
C SER A 11 1.29 9.34 -14.05
N HIS A 12 1.85 9.34 -12.84
CA HIS A 12 3.25 9.69 -12.60
C HIS A 12 4.01 8.47 -12.05
N PRO A 13 5.29 8.31 -12.38
CA PRO A 13 6.14 7.33 -11.71
C PRO A 13 6.12 7.55 -10.21
N VAL A 14 6.19 6.45 -9.46
CA VAL A 14 6.23 6.45 -7.99
C VAL A 14 7.40 5.60 -7.55
N THR A 15 8.30 6.17 -6.75
CA THR A 15 9.31 5.43 -6.02
C THR A 15 9.03 5.53 -4.53
N VAL A 16 9.01 4.39 -3.84
CA VAL A 16 8.83 4.32 -2.39
C VAL A 16 10.14 3.93 -1.75
N ARG A 17 10.57 4.69 -0.74
CA ARG A 17 11.82 4.43 0.00
C ARG A 17 11.60 4.28 1.49
N PHE A 18 12.32 3.34 2.09
CA PHE A 18 12.55 3.29 3.53
C PHE A 18 13.99 3.73 3.79
N HIS A 19 14.17 4.95 4.29
CA HIS A 19 15.47 5.65 4.32
C HIS A 19 16.08 5.73 2.91
N ASP A 20 17.28 5.21 2.71
CA ASP A 20 18.02 5.17 1.45
C ASP A 20 17.70 3.93 0.59
N VAL A 21 16.89 3.00 1.09
CA VAL A 21 16.53 1.76 0.40
C VAL A 21 15.25 1.96 -0.41
N VAL A 22 15.32 1.74 -1.72
CA VAL A 22 14.10 1.63 -2.55
C VAL A 22 13.38 0.34 -2.20
N ILE A 23 12.11 0.45 -1.83
CA ILE A 23 11.27 -0.70 -1.47
C ILE A 23 10.13 -0.93 -2.48
N ALA A 24 9.86 0.03 -3.35
CA ALA A 24 9.01 -0.15 -4.53
C ALA A 24 9.31 0.90 -5.60
N SER A 25 9.08 0.59 -6.87
CA SER A 25 9.18 1.55 -7.98
C SER A 25 8.23 1.14 -9.11
N THR A 26 7.29 2.01 -9.47
CA THR A 26 6.22 1.69 -10.43
C THR A 26 5.87 2.89 -11.31
N GLU A 27 5.34 2.61 -12.50
CA GLU A 27 4.61 3.57 -13.35
C GLU A 27 3.10 3.24 -13.43
N ARG A 28 2.65 2.27 -12.63
CA ARG A 28 1.33 1.65 -12.71
C ARG A 28 0.58 1.70 -11.37
N ALA A 29 0.90 2.71 -10.55
CA ALA A 29 0.19 2.92 -9.29
C ALA A 29 -1.29 3.22 -9.54
N LEU A 30 -2.13 2.81 -8.59
CA LEU A 30 -3.51 3.24 -8.50
C LEU A 30 -3.64 4.25 -7.37
N GLU A 31 -4.42 5.29 -7.57
CA GLU A 31 -4.81 6.23 -6.52
C GLU A 31 -6.22 5.87 -6.03
N LEU A 32 -6.33 5.62 -4.73
CA LEU A 32 -7.61 5.43 -4.03
C LEU A 32 -7.96 6.72 -3.30
N LEU A 33 -9.16 7.23 -3.58
CA LEU A 33 -9.74 8.38 -2.89
C LEU A 33 -10.89 7.89 -2.01
N GLU A 34 -10.82 8.22 -0.73
CA GLU A 34 -11.88 7.93 0.24
C GLU A 34 -12.32 9.24 0.90
N PRO A 35 -13.64 9.54 0.95
CA PRO A 35 -14.13 10.78 1.54
C PRO A 35 -13.64 10.98 2.97
N GLY A 36 -13.01 12.13 3.25
CA GLY A 36 -12.47 12.47 4.57
C GLY A 36 -11.06 11.91 4.86
N HIS A 37 -10.42 11.27 3.89
CA HIS A 37 -9.05 10.76 4.00
C HIS A 37 -8.16 11.34 2.91
N ASN A 38 -6.85 11.35 3.16
CA ASN A 38 -5.87 11.68 2.13
C ASN A 38 -5.84 10.58 1.04
N PRO A 39 -5.52 10.93 -0.22
CA PRO A 39 -5.31 9.95 -1.27
C PRO A 39 -4.27 8.90 -0.87
N VAL A 40 -4.53 7.65 -1.26
CA VAL A 40 -3.63 6.52 -0.99
C VAL A 40 -3.18 5.91 -2.31
N LEU A 41 -1.86 5.80 -2.49
CA LEU A 41 -1.29 5.10 -3.64
C LEU A 41 -1.17 3.60 -3.34
N TYR A 42 -1.70 2.81 -4.25
CA TYR A 42 -1.61 1.36 -4.28
C TYR A 42 -0.65 0.94 -5.39
N ILE A 43 0.46 0.33 -4.99
CA ILE A 43 1.55 -0.12 -5.86
C ILE A 43 1.34 -1.60 -6.18
N PRO A 44 1.42 -2.03 -7.46
CA PRO A 44 1.33 -3.45 -7.82
C PRO A 44 2.40 -4.27 -7.09
N PHE A 45 2.05 -5.45 -6.57
CA PHE A 45 3.00 -6.32 -5.86
C PHE A 45 4.24 -6.70 -6.67
N GLU A 46 4.10 -6.80 -7.99
CA GLU A 46 5.21 -7.06 -8.91
C GLU A 46 6.27 -5.94 -8.94
N ASP A 47 5.88 -4.73 -8.54
CA ASP A 47 6.74 -3.54 -8.49
C ASP A 47 7.22 -3.25 -7.05
N ILE A 48 6.89 -4.13 -6.09
CA ILE A 48 7.31 -4.05 -4.68
C ILE A 48 8.45 -5.04 -4.40
N TYR A 49 9.51 -4.55 -3.79
CA TYR A 49 10.68 -5.34 -3.42
C TYR A 49 10.46 -6.04 -2.07
N PHE A 50 9.72 -7.16 -2.09
CA PHE A 50 9.40 -7.94 -0.89
C PHE A 50 10.61 -8.51 -0.13
N VAL A 51 11.81 -8.48 -0.71
CA VAL A 51 13.06 -8.81 0.02
C VAL A 51 13.28 -7.91 1.24
N HIS A 52 12.72 -6.69 1.23
CA HIS A 52 12.77 -5.74 2.35
C HIS A 52 11.56 -5.82 3.28
N LEU A 53 10.61 -6.71 3.01
CA LEU A 53 9.30 -6.74 3.66
C LEU A 53 9.03 -8.10 4.31
N GLU A 54 8.58 -8.07 5.55
CA GLU A 54 8.23 -9.24 6.34
C GLU A 54 6.79 -9.11 6.81
N LYS A 55 5.93 -10.07 6.43
CA LYS A 55 4.52 -10.06 6.85
C LYS A 55 4.43 -10.16 8.37
N THR A 56 3.56 -9.36 8.98
CA THR A 56 3.32 -9.36 10.43
C THR A 56 2.00 -10.07 10.75
N ASP A 57 1.80 -10.40 12.03
CA ASP A 57 0.51 -10.90 12.52
C ASP A 57 -0.56 -9.80 12.64
N THR A 58 -0.21 -8.54 12.32
CA THR A 58 -1.16 -7.43 12.36
C THR A 58 -2.15 -7.55 11.21
N SER A 59 -3.44 -7.45 11.51
CA SER A 59 -4.50 -7.28 10.52
C SER A 59 -5.58 -6.34 11.03
N THR A 60 -6.25 -5.65 10.11
CA THR A 60 -7.38 -4.76 10.42
C THR A 60 -8.55 -5.05 9.50
N LYS A 61 -9.78 -4.84 9.99
CA LYS A 61 -11.00 -5.06 9.22
C LYS A 61 -11.61 -3.73 8.81
N CYS A 62 -11.84 -3.58 7.52
CA CYS A 62 -12.58 -2.46 6.94
C CYS A 62 -13.91 -2.97 6.37
N PRO A 63 -15.06 -2.38 6.73
CA PRO A 63 -16.37 -2.77 6.19
C PRO A 63 -16.48 -2.69 4.67
N TRP A 64 -15.68 -1.81 4.04
CA TRP A 64 -15.75 -1.52 2.60
C TRP A 64 -14.68 -2.22 1.79
N LYS A 65 -13.53 -2.51 2.40
CA LYS A 65 -12.33 -3.01 1.69
C LYS A 65 -11.98 -4.46 2.03
N GLY A 66 -12.46 -4.99 3.15
CA GLY A 66 -12.12 -6.35 3.61
C GLY A 66 -11.07 -6.35 4.71
N THR A 67 -10.22 -7.37 4.74
CA THR A 67 -9.16 -7.50 5.76
C THR A 67 -7.82 -7.04 5.19
N ALA A 68 -7.21 -6.04 5.83
CA ALA A 68 -5.86 -5.62 5.52
C ALA A 68 -4.85 -6.47 6.28
N SER A 69 -3.84 -6.96 5.56
CA SER A 69 -2.62 -7.54 6.12
C SER A 69 -1.53 -6.48 6.15
N TYR A 70 -0.55 -6.63 7.05
CA TYR A 70 0.53 -5.66 7.21
C TYR A 70 1.91 -6.30 7.10
N TRP A 71 2.89 -5.49 6.71
CA TRP A 71 4.29 -5.87 6.60
C TRP A 71 5.17 -4.89 7.37
N ARG A 72 6.20 -5.44 8.03
CA ARG A 72 7.34 -4.70 8.54
C ARG A 72 8.32 -4.48 7.39
N VAL A 73 8.82 -3.25 7.27
CA VAL A 73 9.95 -2.94 6.38
C VAL A 73 11.26 -2.99 7.14
N ARG A 74 12.33 -3.46 6.48
CA ARG A 74 13.69 -3.54 7.00
C ARG A 74 14.69 -2.97 6.00
N GLY A 75 15.63 -2.15 6.48
CA GLY A 75 16.68 -1.54 5.66
C GLY A 75 17.77 -0.91 6.53
N GLN A 76 19.04 -1.05 6.15
CA GLN A 76 20.21 -0.48 6.84
C GLN A 76 20.26 -0.69 8.37
N GLY A 77 19.81 -1.85 8.87
CA GLY A 77 19.79 -2.14 10.31
C GLY A 77 18.61 -1.52 11.07
N GLU A 78 17.75 -0.75 10.39
CA GLU A 78 16.51 -0.21 10.92
C GLU A 78 15.30 -1.03 10.47
N SER A 79 14.18 -0.86 11.18
CA SER A 79 12.91 -1.46 10.78
C SER A 79 11.73 -0.64 11.28
N ALA A 80 10.66 -0.61 10.47
CA ALA A 80 9.39 -0.02 10.86
C ALA A 80 8.28 -1.06 10.73
N LYS A 81 7.56 -1.32 11.83
CA LYS A 81 6.43 -2.26 11.85
C LYS A 81 5.24 -1.65 11.12
N ASP A 82 4.49 -2.47 10.39
CA ASP A 82 3.23 -2.11 9.75
C ASP A 82 3.40 -0.88 8.82
N ALA A 83 4.48 -0.88 8.03
CA ALA A 83 4.85 0.19 7.11
C ALA A 83 4.22 0.04 5.72
N MET A 84 3.86 -1.19 5.35
CA MET A 84 3.04 -1.50 4.19
C MET A 84 1.80 -2.25 4.66
N TRP A 85 0.66 -1.99 4.01
CA TRP A 85 -0.53 -2.82 4.12
C TRP A 85 -1.04 -3.21 2.73
N ALA A 86 -1.83 -4.28 2.69
CA ALA A 86 -2.50 -4.71 1.48
C ALA A 86 -3.81 -5.42 1.81
N TYR A 87 -4.78 -5.29 0.92
CA TYR A 87 -5.98 -6.13 0.91
C TYR A 87 -5.71 -7.31 -0.02
N GLU A 88 -5.24 -8.43 0.52
CA GLU A 88 -4.93 -9.63 -0.28
C GLU A 88 -6.19 -10.28 -0.85
N ASP A 89 -7.29 -10.18 -0.11
CA ASP A 89 -8.63 -10.58 -0.55
C ASP A 89 -9.63 -9.44 -0.31
N PRO A 90 -9.63 -8.40 -1.17
CA PRO A 90 -10.54 -7.29 -1.03
C PRO A 90 -11.97 -7.71 -1.38
N LEU A 91 -12.95 -6.96 -0.87
CA LEU A 91 -14.34 -7.11 -1.28
C LEU A 91 -14.49 -6.84 -2.80
N PRO A 92 -15.53 -7.39 -3.46
CA PRO A 92 -15.67 -7.31 -4.93
C PRO A 92 -15.55 -5.91 -5.52
N ASP A 93 -16.16 -4.92 -4.86
CA ASP A 93 -16.12 -3.51 -5.32
C ASP A 93 -14.71 -2.92 -5.26
N MET A 94 -13.82 -3.47 -4.43
CA MET A 94 -12.42 -3.07 -4.26
C MET A 94 -11.47 -4.02 -4.98
N GLY A 95 -11.95 -4.81 -5.95
CA GLY A 95 -11.14 -5.79 -6.67
C GLY A 95 -9.92 -5.21 -7.40
N ALA A 96 -9.95 -3.93 -7.78
CA ALA A 96 -8.86 -3.26 -8.48
C ALA A 96 -7.57 -3.16 -7.65
N ILE A 97 -7.67 -3.07 -6.31
CA ILE A 97 -6.50 -3.02 -5.41
C ILE A 97 -6.06 -4.41 -4.93
N ARG A 98 -6.65 -5.49 -5.47
CA ARG A 98 -6.15 -6.85 -5.22
C ARG A 98 -4.70 -6.93 -5.73
N ALA A 99 -3.83 -7.60 -4.97
CA ALA A 99 -2.41 -7.72 -5.31
C ALA A 99 -1.68 -6.36 -5.43
N HIS A 100 -2.16 -5.34 -4.71
CA HIS A 100 -1.48 -4.07 -4.56
C HIS A 100 -1.20 -3.77 -3.08
N GLY A 101 -0.09 -3.10 -2.82
CA GLY A 101 0.34 -2.64 -1.50
C GLY A 101 0.32 -1.13 -1.40
N ALA A 102 -0.10 -0.60 -0.26
CA ALA A 102 0.01 0.80 0.08
C ALA A 102 0.98 0.98 1.26
N PHE A 103 1.60 2.15 1.35
CA PHE A 103 2.63 2.44 2.34
C PHE A 103 2.27 3.62 3.22
N ASP A 104 2.71 3.56 4.48
CA ASP A 104 2.46 4.59 5.48
C ASP A 104 3.37 5.80 5.26
N PRO A 105 2.85 6.97 4.86
CA PRO A 105 3.66 8.14 4.54
C PRO A 105 4.39 8.73 5.75
N GLN A 106 4.10 8.27 6.98
CA GLN A 106 4.88 8.64 8.17
C GLN A 106 6.15 7.79 8.33
N LYS A 107 6.29 6.68 7.60
CA LYS A 107 7.38 5.71 7.72
C LYS A 107 8.23 5.58 6.46
N VAL A 108 7.71 6.00 5.32
CA VAL A 108 8.39 5.94 4.01
C VAL A 108 8.33 7.28 3.31
N THR A 109 9.20 7.48 2.32
CA THR A 109 9.10 8.63 1.41
C THR A 109 8.62 8.18 0.03
N PHE A 110 7.85 9.06 -0.62
CA PHE A 110 7.39 8.92 -2.00
C PHE A 110 8.11 9.96 -2.85
N GLU A 111 8.65 9.53 -3.99
CA GLU A 111 9.33 10.34 -5.01
C GLU A 111 8.68 10.16 -6.38
#